data_AF-A0A328D4Y8-F1
#
_entry.id   AF-A0A328D4Y8-F1
#
_cell.length_a   1.000
_cell.length_b   1.000
_cell.length_c   1.000
_cell.angle_alpha   90.00
_cell.angle_beta   90.00
_cell.angle_gamma   90.00
#
_symmetry.space_group_name_H-M   'P 1'
#
loop_
_entity.id
_entity.type
_entity.pdbx_description
1 polymer ?
#
loop_
_entity_poly.entity_id
_entity_poly.type
_entity_poly.pdbx_seq_one_letter_code
_entity_poly.pdbx_strand_id
1 'polypeptide(L)'
;MSAEVTQGEEVSSLRQSVAHMQRDMELRFSRLEALLLASSGSPSTHDQQKDNRRECDTPAKPNAGYVPKPKLEPPKCDGYDPLRWLYKVQEYFQFYDTPPEERLRCVALMLEGAAADWFRWRRTNNLLAGWEDFVDKFKLRFDSQHYVDYLGQLAKLRQRGTVMEYQGPGCSSVGYGESQEIGPFLIGGGDGPLLTINPFSWNTEANILFLESPFGVGFSYSNTTTDFVNLGDELAGQYIPVLADLILEKNKKPSSSNLSTNINLKGVMIGNPETSDAEDWRGMVDYAWSHAIISDETHKIITDNCNNFSTSDVWNNKNCSDGVDEMLKQYDEIDIYSLYTPKCLNNLTSSSLSPSLSSSPSSSSHKIGRRRGRGLLGLVGAGYDPCLDDYTVSYFRRGDVQKVLHANDGLHVKDWNICNDSIFNAWAYSNESVLPIYRKLIAAGQKILLYSGDTDGRVPVLSTRYSIAAMGLPITKPWAPWYYQKEVSGWVQEYKGLTFATVRGAGHDVPTFKPAESLALFSSFICGLPLPSRRGP
;
A
#
# COMPACT_ATOMS: atom_id res chain seq x y z
N MET A 1 28.55 32.77 -30.34
CA MET A 1 28.13 33.88 -29.46
C MET A 1 26.69 34.38 -29.68
N SER A 2 25.94 33.87 -30.68
CA SER A 2 24.59 34.37 -30.98
C SER A 2 23.44 33.46 -30.50
N ALA A 3 23.71 32.32 -29.87
CA ALA A 3 22.71 31.35 -29.40
C ALA A 3 22.52 31.32 -27.87
N GLU A 4 23.49 31.83 -27.10
CA GLU A 4 23.39 31.93 -25.63
C GLU A 4 22.63 33.18 -25.17
N VAL A 5 22.54 34.21 -26.03
CA VAL A 5 21.85 35.47 -25.69
C VAL A 5 20.32 35.31 -25.77
N THR A 6 19.81 34.50 -26.71
CA THR A 6 18.36 34.27 -26.89
C THR A 6 17.73 33.38 -25.83
N GLN A 7 18.47 32.42 -25.24
CA GLN A 7 17.98 31.57 -24.16
C GLN A 7 17.87 32.31 -22.80
N GLY A 8 18.73 33.31 -22.58
CA GLY A 8 18.67 34.17 -21.38
C GLY A 8 17.48 35.14 -21.40
N GLU A 9 17.08 35.64 -22.58
CA GLU A 9 15.95 36.54 -22.73
C GLU A 9 14.60 35.82 -22.53
N GLU A 10 14.44 34.58 -23.02
CA GLU A 10 13.22 33.77 -22.83
C GLU A 10 12.99 33.36 -21.36
N VAL A 11 14.05 32.97 -20.63
CA VAL A 11 13.96 32.62 -19.20
C VAL A 11 13.62 33.86 -18.35
N SER A 12 14.10 35.04 -18.75
CA SER A 12 13.77 36.31 -18.09
C SER A 12 12.31 36.72 -18.31
N SER A 13 11.79 36.50 -19.53
CA SER A 13 10.40 36.76 -19.92
C SER A 13 9.41 35.84 -19.18
N LEU A 14 9.75 34.56 -19.01
CA LEU A 14 8.97 33.59 -18.23
C LEU A 14 8.94 33.95 -16.74
N ARG A 15 10.08 34.34 -16.15
CA ARG A 15 10.14 34.80 -14.75
C ARG A 15 9.30 36.07 -14.52
N GLN A 16 9.33 37.01 -15.46
CA GLN A 16 8.51 38.23 -15.39
C GLN A 16 7.01 37.92 -15.53
N SER A 17 6.65 36.97 -16.40
CA SER A 17 5.26 36.53 -16.59
C SER A 17 4.71 35.82 -15.35
N VAL A 18 5.50 34.94 -14.72
CA VAL A 18 5.12 34.27 -13.45
C VAL A 18 4.99 35.29 -12.32
N ALA A 19 5.92 36.23 -12.19
CA ALA A 19 5.84 37.29 -11.18
C ALA A 19 4.66 38.25 -11.41
N HIS A 20 4.22 38.45 -12.66
CA HIS A 20 3.04 39.23 -12.98
C HIS A 20 1.74 38.48 -12.64
N MET A 21 1.66 37.17 -12.96
CA MET A 21 0.52 36.32 -12.59
C MET A 21 0.36 36.22 -11.08
N GLN A 22 1.47 36.10 -10.34
CA GLN A 22 1.43 36.04 -8.88
C GLN A 22 0.93 37.35 -8.26
N ARG A 23 1.36 38.50 -8.80
CA ARG A 23 0.84 39.82 -8.39
C ARG A 23 -0.64 40.03 -8.74
N ASP A 24 -1.11 39.58 -9.92
CA ASP A 24 -2.53 39.69 -10.28
C ASP A 24 -3.42 38.81 -9.39
N MET A 25 -2.91 37.62 -9.04
CA MET A 25 -3.57 36.71 -8.11
C MET A 25 -3.67 37.30 -6.70
N GLU A 26 -2.57 37.85 -6.16
CA GLU A 26 -2.57 38.56 -4.86
C GLU A 26 -3.55 39.74 -4.86
N LEU A 27 -3.64 40.50 -5.96
CA LEU A 27 -4.58 41.63 -6.08
C LEU A 27 -6.05 41.19 -6.12
N ARG A 28 -6.33 40.04 -6.74
CA ARG A 28 -7.67 39.43 -6.77
C ARG A 28 -8.05 38.89 -5.39
N PHE A 29 -7.12 38.26 -4.67
CA PHE A 29 -7.35 37.79 -3.31
C PHE A 29 -7.62 38.94 -2.34
N SER A 30 -6.83 40.02 -2.39
CA SER A 30 -7.07 41.21 -1.55
C SER A 30 -8.41 41.89 -1.85
N ARG A 31 -8.87 41.88 -3.11
CA ARG A 31 -10.23 42.35 -3.47
C ARG A 31 -11.33 41.43 -2.93
N LEU A 32 -11.10 40.13 -2.93
CA LEU A 32 -12.04 39.14 -2.38
C LEU A 32 -12.15 39.29 -0.86
N GLU A 33 -11.03 39.48 -0.16
CA GLU A 33 -11.00 39.76 1.28
C GLU A 33 -11.71 41.07 1.64
N ALA A 34 -11.50 42.14 0.85
CA ALA A 34 -12.20 43.41 1.06
C ALA A 34 -13.73 43.28 0.86
N LEU A 35 -14.18 42.47 -0.09
CA LEU A 35 -15.60 42.18 -0.32
C LEU A 35 -16.21 41.31 0.79
N LEU A 36 -15.44 40.35 1.32
CA LEU A 36 -15.86 39.49 2.43
C LEU A 36 -15.95 40.27 3.76
N LEU A 37 -15.01 41.18 4.00
CA LEU A 37 -15.03 42.10 5.15
C LEU A 37 -16.18 43.11 5.06
N ALA A 38 -16.53 43.59 3.86
CA ALA A 38 -17.70 44.45 3.66
C ALA A 38 -19.04 43.72 3.89
N SER A 39 -19.05 42.38 3.87
CA SER A 39 -20.25 41.56 4.11
C SER A 39 -20.44 41.13 5.57
N SER A 40 -19.48 41.41 6.46
CA SER A 40 -19.47 40.91 7.84
C SER A 40 -19.27 42.00 8.91
N GLY A 41 -20.39 42.61 9.32
CA GLY A 41 -20.55 43.45 10.53
C GLY A 41 -21.50 44.63 10.30
N SER A 42 -22.50 44.98 11.12
CA SER A 42 -22.80 44.66 12.53
C SER A 42 -24.23 45.14 12.91
N PRO A 43 -24.74 44.82 14.12
CA PRO A 43 -26.13 45.05 14.54
C PRO A 43 -26.39 46.34 15.38
N SER A 44 -27.65 46.78 15.33
CA SER A 44 -28.50 47.36 16.41
C SER A 44 -28.57 48.87 16.73
N THR A 45 -29.83 49.30 16.91
CA THR A 45 -30.45 50.27 17.87
C THR A 45 -30.67 51.77 17.56
N HIS A 46 -31.97 52.12 17.72
CA HIS A 46 -32.63 53.36 18.20
C HIS A 46 -32.48 54.71 17.46
N ASP A 47 -33.60 55.29 16.98
CA ASP A 47 -34.29 56.36 17.74
C ASP A 47 -35.73 56.68 17.26
N GLN A 48 -36.49 57.34 18.13
CA GLN A 48 -37.93 57.61 18.14
C GLN A 48 -38.39 58.80 17.26
N GLN A 49 -39.60 58.75 16.65
CA GLN A 49 -40.77 59.58 17.03
C GLN A 49 -41.97 59.53 16.04
N LYS A 50 -43.14 59.18 16.63
CA LYS A 50 -44.54 59.69 16.47
C LYS A 50 -45.11 59.98 15.07
N ASP A 51 -46.25 59.35 14.71
CA ASP A 51 -47.58 59.91 15.01
C ASP A 51 -48.79 58.94 14.80
N ASN A 52 -49.77 59.11 15.70
CA ASN A 52 -51.21 58.76 15.80
C ASN A 52 -51.97 57.66 14.97
N ARG A 53 -52.59 56.74 15.76
CA ARG A 53 -54.02 56.30 15.79
C ARG A 53 -54.62 55.36 14.72
N ARG A 54 -54.93 54.11 15.12
CA ARG A 54 -56.28 53.52 15.41
C ARG A 54 -56.24 51.99 15.28
N GLU A 55 -56.76 51.29 16.29
CA GLU A 55 -57.09 49.86 16.23
C GLU A 55 -58.22 49.59 15.20
N CYS A 56 -58.10 48.51 14.42
CA CYS A 56 -59.20 47.61 14.05
C CYS A 56 -58.69 46.42 13.22
N ASP A 57 -59.01 45.22 13.71
CA ASP A 57 -59.30 43.96 13.02
C ASP A 57 -58.42 43.44 11.86
N THR A 58 -57.93 42.22 12.09
CA THR A 58 -57.39 41.27 11.10
C THR A 58 -58.30 41.06 9.88
N PRO A 59 -57.74 41.11 8.66
CA PRO A 59 -58.23 40.34 7.53
C PRO A 59 -57.30 39.16 7.25
N ALA A 60 -57.89 37.99 7.02
CA ALA A 60 -57.23 36.74 6.64
C ALA A 60 -56.21 36.94 5.50
N LYS A 61 -55.04 36.30 5.63
CA LYS A 61 -54.04 36.22 4.56
C LYS A 61 -54.66 35.52 3.33
N PRO A 62 -54.55 36.08 2.12
CA PRO A 62 -54.90 35.38 0.90
C PRO A 62 -53.90 34.24 0.66
N ASN A 63 -54.42 33.09 0.22
CA ASN A 63 -53.63 31.95 -0.26
C ASN A 63 -52.56 32.43 -1.25
N ALA A 64 -51.30 32.42 -0.81
CA ALA A 64 -50.17 32.56 -1.72
C ALA A 64 -50.14 31.30 -2.60
N GLY A 65 -50.56 31.46 -3.86
CA GLY A 65 -50.44 30.42 -4.86
C GLY A 65 -49.00 29.91 -4.94
N TYR A 66 -48.81 28.61 -4.85
CA TYR A 66 -47.53 27.96 -5.10
C TYR A 66 -47.09 28.30 -6.54
N VAL A 67 -46.07 29.13 -6.68
CA VAL A 67 -45.42 29.37 -7.95
C VAL A 67 -44.40 28.24 -8.15
N PRO A 68 -44.55 27.39 -9.18
CA PRO A 68 -43.60 26.31 -9.42
C PRO A 68 -42.19 26.87 -9.62
N LYS A 69 -41.21 26.31 -8.91
CA LYS A 69 -39.81 26.69 -9.08
C LYS A 69 -39.38 26.38 -10.52
N PRO A 70 -38.57 27.25 -11.16
CA PRO A 70 -38.04 26.98 -12.49
C PRO A 70 -37.22 25.69 -12.49
N LYS A 71 -37.23 24.96 -13.61
CA LYS A 71 -36.48 23.71 -13.78
C LYS A 71 -35.01 24.03 -14.09
N LEU A 72 -34.13 23.74 -13.15
CA LEU A 72 -32.68 23.86 -13.28
C LEU A 72 -32.10 22.51 -13.73
N GLU A 73 -31.02 22.57 -14.50
CA GLU A 73 -30.27 21.36 -14.84
C GLU A 73 -29.45 20.87 -13.63
N PRO A 74 -29.48 19.56 -13.31
CA PRO A 74 -28.69 19.01 -12.21
C PRO A 74 -27.18 19.14 -12.49
N PRO A 75 -26.37 19.62 -11.53
CA PRO A 75 -24.92 19.70 -11.71
C PRO A 75 -24.32 18.31 -11.92
N LYS A 76 -23.55 18.10 -12.99
CA LYS A 76 -22.86 16.84 -13.27
C LYS A 76 -21.44 16.80 -12.71
N CYS A 77 -20.99 15.62 -12.28
CA CYS A 77 -19.63 15.41 -11.78
C CYS A 77 -19.09 14.04 -12.15
N ASP A 78 -17.91 14.02 -12.76
CA ASP A 78 -17.10 12.83 -13.03
C ASP A 78 -15.99 12.58 -11.98
N GLY A 79 -15.79 13.54 -11.08
CA GLY A 79 -14.74 13.54 -10.05
C GLY A 79 -13.62 14.58 -10.27
N TYR A 80 -13.63 15.34 -11.36
CA TYR A 80 -12.52 16.25 -11.70
C TYR A 80 -12.46 17.54 -10.84
N ASP A 81 -13.61 18.14 -10.51
CA ASP A 81 -13.71 19.37 -9.71
C ASP A 81 -14.76 19.20 -8.59
N PRO A 82 -14.42 18.42 -7.54
CA PRO A 82 -15.39 17.95 -6.56
C PRO A 82 -15.88 19.06 -5.63
N LEU A 83 -15.02 20.01 -5.25
CA LEU A 83 -15.40 21.11 -4.34
C LEU A 83 -16.37 22.07 -5.01
N ARG A 84 -16.07 22.47 -6.25
CA ARG A 84 -16.98 23.35 -7.00
C ARG A 84 -18.30 22.65 -7.29
N TRP A 85 -18.27 21.34 -7.58
CA TRP A 85 -19.49 20.58 -7.75
C TRP A 85 -20.29 20.45 -6.45
N LEU A 86 -19.65 20.15 -5.33
CA LEU A 86 -20.31 20.07 -4.01
C LEU A 86 -20.98 21.40 -3.65
N TYR A 87 -20.31 22.53 -3.90
CA TYR A 87 -20.91 23.85 -3.76
C TYR A 87 -22.17 24.00 -4.63
N LYS A 88 -22.09 23.70 -5.93
CA LYS A 88 -23.24 23.78 -6.84
C LYS A 88 -24.40 22.86 -6.43
N VAL A 89 -24.11 21.66 -5.95
CA VAL A 89 -25.12 20.71 -5.50
C VAL A 89 -25.78 21.16 -4.21
N GLN A 90 -25.02 21.77 -3.30
CA GLN A 90 -25.57 22.37 -2.09
C GLN A 90 -26.53 23.53 -2.43
N GLU A 91 -26.14 24.42 -3.35
CA GLU A 91 -27.02 25.47 -3.87
C GLU A 91 -28.27 24.90 -4.56
N TYR A 92 -28.12 23.82 -5.35
CA TYR A 92 -29.24 23.13 -5.99
C TYR A 92 -30.23 22.57 -4.96
N PHE A 93 -29.74 21.90 -3.92
CA PHE A 93 -30.59 21.37 -2.86
C PHE A 93 -31.25 22.46 -2.03
N GLN A 94 -30.56 23.57 -1.80
CA GLN A 94 -31.14 24.72 -1.12
C GLN A 94 -32.22 25.38 -1.98
N PHE A 95 -31.99 25.53 -3.29
CA PHE A 95 -32.97 26.10 -4.21
C PHE A 95 -34.26 25.28 -4.25
N TYR A 96 -34.19 23.95 -4.20
CA TYR A 96 -35.35 23.07 -4.23
C TYR A 96 -35.90 22.67 -2.86
N ASP A 97 -35.34 23.15 -1.75
CA ASP A 97 -35.67 22.72 -0.38
C ASP A 97 -35.57 21.18 -0.21
N THR A 98 -34.54 20.56 -0.78
CA THR A 98 -34.37 19.09 -0.76
C THR A 98 -34.01 18.58 0.65
N PRO A 99 -34.83 17.69 1.25
CA PRO A 99 -34.58 17.13 2.58
C PRO A 99 -33.29 16.30 2.64
N PRO A 100 -32.52 16.34 3.76
CA PRO A 100 -31.25 15.63 3.90
C PRO A 100 -31.28 14.13 3.55
N GLU A 101 -32.36 13.44 3.91
CA GLU A 101 -32.60 12.02 3.66
C GLU A 101 -32.76 11.67 2.17
N GLU A 102 -33.15 12.64 1.34
CA GLU A 102 -33.34 12.45 -0.10
C GLU A 102 -32.10 12.82 -0.93
N ARG A 103 -31.22 13.68 -0.39
CA ARG A 103 -30.04 14.20 -1.10
C ARG A 103 -29.16 13.10 -1.67
N LEU A 104 -28.93 12.04 -0.89
CA LEU A 104 -28.10 10.90 -1.32
C LEU A 104 -28.73 10.14 -2.50
N ARG A 105 -30.06 10.09 -2.62
CA ARG A 105 -30.74 9.52 -3.80
C ARG A 105 -30.62 10.44 -5.00
N CYS A 106 -30.76 11.75 -4.81
CA CYS A 106 -30.66 12.74 -5.88
C CYS A 106 -29.26 12.78 -6.51
N VAL A 107 -28.18 12.73 -5.72
CA VAL A 107 -26.82 12.78 -6.28
C VAL A 107 -26.46 11.57 -7.13
N ALA A 108 -27.13 10.43 -6.97
CA ALA A 108 -26.92 9.27 -7.84
C ALA A 108 -27.17 9.58 -9.32
N LEU A 109 -28.02 10.56 -9.62
CA LEU A 109 -28.35 11.01 -10.98
C LEU A 109 -27.43 12.16 -11.48
N MET A 110 -26.67 12.74 -10.56
CA MET A 110 -25.76 13.87 -10.79
C MET A 110 -24.31 13.42 -11.00
N LEU A 111 -23.98 12.18 -10.61
CA LEU A 111 -22.65 11.62 -10.77
C LEU A 111 -22.52 10.90 -12.13
N GLU A 112 -21.34 11.00 -12.73
CA GLU A 112 -20.96 10.38 -14.00
C GLU A 112 -19.55 9.78 -13.87
N GLY A 113 -19.12 8.98 -14.85
CA GLY A 113 -17.77 8.40 -14.90
C GLY A 113 -17.30 7.73 -13.60
N ALA A 114 -16.05 8.02 -13.21
CA ALA A 114 -15.41 7.44 -12.04
C ALA A 114 -16.13 7.75 -10.72
N ALA A 115 -16.72 8.95 -10.61
CA ALA A 115 -17.51 9.34 -9.45
C ALA A 115 -18.81 8.53 -9.31
N ALA A 116 -19.48 8.21 -10.42
CA ALA A 116 -20.66 7.36 -10.41
C ALA A 116 -20.33 5.91 -10.02
N ASP A 117 -19.25 5.35 -10.57
CA ASP A 117 -18.85 3.97 -10.27
C ASP A 117 -18.43 3.79 -8.81
N TRP A 118 -17.62 4.73 -8.29
CA TRP A 118 -17.25 4.78 -6.88
C TRP A 118 -18.48 4.86 -5.96
N PHE A 119 -19.43 5.74 -6.29
CA PHE A 119 -20.65 5.91 -5.52
C PHE A 119 -21.52 4.66 -5.54
N ARG A 120 -21.69 4.03 -6.72
CA ARG A 120 -22.45 2.80 -6.89
C ARG A 120 -21.87 1.68 -6.03
N TRP A 121 -20.56 1.47 -6.09
CA TRP A 121 -19.89 0.44 -5.30
C TRP A 121 -20.09 0.64 -3.80
N ARG A 122 -19.89 1.86 -3.29
CA ARG A 122 -20.09 2.15 -1.85
C ARG A 122 -21.53 1.99 -1.41
N ARG A 123 -22.49 2.37 -2.26
CA ARG A 123 -23.91 2.23 -1.96
C ARG A 123 -24.35 0.76 -1.93
N THR A 124 -23.89 -0.06 -2.86
CA THR A 124 -24.17 -1.50 -2.90
C THR A 124 -23.63 -2.23 -1.66
N ASN A 125 -22.54 -1.73 -1.08
CA ASN A 125 -21.90 -2.30 0.10
C ASN A 125 -22.30 -1.64 1.44
N ASN A 126 -23.34 -0.79 1.45
CA ASN A 126 -23.78 -0.04 2.65
C ASN A 126 -22.67 0.80 3.33
N LEU A 127 -21.73 1.33 2.54
CA LEU A 127 -20.59 2.11 3.02
C LEU A 127 -20.84 3.63 3.06
N LEU A 128 -22.10 4.06 2.93
CA LEU A 128 -22.53 5.46 3.01
C LEU A 128 -23.70 5.57 4.00
N ALA A 129 -23.47 6.25 5.13
CA ALA A 129 -24.47 6.42 6.19
C ALA A 129 -25.49 7.54 5.90
N GLY A 130 -25.16 8.49 5.02
CA GLY A 130 -26.00 9.64 4.70
C GLY A 130 -25.28 10.70 3.86
N TRP A 131 -25.88 11.89 3.77
CA TRP A 131 -25.33 13.00 3.00
C TRP A 131 -23.97 13.47 3.52
N GLU A 132 -23.81 13.68 4.82
CA GLU A 132 -22.55 14.17 5.42
C GLU A 132 -21.41 13.17 5.21
N ASP A 133 -21.65 11.89 5.50
CA ASP A 133 -20.68 10.81 5.28
C ASP A 133 -20.30 10.65 3.79
N PHE A 134 -21.25 10.89 2.87
CA PHE A 134 -20.94 10.98 1.44
C PHE A 134 -20.02 12.17 1.14
N VAL A 135 -20.33 13.37 1.63
CA VAL A 135 -19.51 14.58 1.38
C VAL A 135 -18.08 14.37 1.84
N ASP A 136 -17.88 13.82 3.05
CA ASP A 136 -16.54 13.59 3.60
C ASP A 136 -15.76 12.57 2.78
N LYS A 137 -16.38 11.42 2.46
CA LYS A 137 -15.75 10.36 1.65
C LYS A 137 -15.52 10.80 0.20
N PHE A 138 -16.41 11.62 -0.35
CA PHE A 138 -16.30 12.15 -1.71
C PHE A 138 -15.14 13.15 -1.82
N LYS A 139 -15.00 14.05 -0.83
CA LYS A 139 -13.82 14.93 -0.71
C LYS A 139 -12.55 14.10 -0.58
N LEU A 140 -12.50 13.14 0.34
CA LEU A 140 -11.33 12.28 0.52
C LEU A 140 -10.92 11.55 -0.77
N ARG A 141 -11.88 11.16 -1.61
CA ARG A 141 -11.61 10.44 -2.85
C ARG A 141 -11.20 11.34 -4.02
N PHE A 142 -11.88 12.47 -4.20
CA PHE A 142 -11.78 13.26 -5.43
C PHE A 142 -11.10 14.62 -5.22
N ASP A 143 -11.08 15.16 -4.00
CA ASP A 143 -10.46 16.45 -3.69
C ASP A 143 -8.96 16.26 -3.37
N SER A 144 -8.16 16.18 -4.43
CA SER A 144 -6.69 16.11 -4.33
C SER A 144 -6.05 17.37 -3.75
N GLN A 145 -6.81 18.46 -3.56
CA GLN A 145 -6.34 19.75 -3.04
C GLN A 145 -6.62 19.95 -1.55
N HIS A 146 -7.29 19.02 -0.86
CA HIS A 146 -7.17 18.90 0.60
C HIS A 146 -5.78 18.33 0.95
N TYR A 147 -4.77 19.16 0.69
CA TYR A 147 -3.42 19.05 1.19
C TYR A 147 -3.48 19.17 2.71
N VAL A 148 -3.72 18.06 3.40
CA VAL A 148 -2.84 17.83 4.55
C VAL A 148 -1.46 17.78 3.92
N ASP A 149 -0.63 18.77 4.25
CA ASP A 149 0.76 18.87 3.82
C ASP A 149 1.56 17.71 4.41
N TYR A 150 1.25 16.48 3.99
CA TYR A 150 1.93 15.27 4.43
C TYR A 150 3.39 15.36 4.00
N LEU A 151 3.66 15.92 2.82
CA LEU A 151 5.01 16.17 2.31
C LEU A 151 5.77 17.20 3.15
N GLY A 152 5.16 18.30 3.57
CA GLY A 152 5.79 19.25 4.48
C GLY A 152 5.75 18.83 5.94
N GLN A 153 4.89 17.90 6.35
CA GLN A 153 4.98 17.20 7.65
C GLN A 153 6.12 16.18 7.63
N LEU A 154 6.28 15.42 6.54
CA LEU A 154 7.41 14.52 6.25
C LEU A 154 8.73 15.30 6.12
N ALA A 155 8.74 16.43 5.41
CA ALA A 155 9.92 17.29 5.27
C ALA A 155 10.27 18.04 6.56
N LYS A 156 9.32 18.12 7.51
CA LYS A 156 9.55 18.61 8.89
C LYS A 156 9.94 17.49 9.85
N LEU A 157 9.84 16.22 9.45
CA LEU A 157 10.41 15.11 10.22
C LEU A 157 11.93 15.29 10.21
N ARG A 158 12.44 15.84 11.30
CA ARG A 158 13.85 15.76 11.61
C ARG A 158 14.09 14.42 12.25
N GLN A 159 15.02 13.66 11.69
CA GLN A 159 15.60 12.53 12.37
C GLN A 159 16.21 13.03 13.70
N ARG A 160 15.58 12.64 14.82
CA ARG A 160 16.02 13.04 16.18
C ARG A 160 16.79 11.93 16.90
N GLY A 161 16.96 10.77 16.25
CA GLY A 161 17.75 9.62 16.70
C GLY A 161 18.78 9.20 15.65
N THR A 162 19.56 8.16 15.91
CA THR A 162 20.53 7.64 14.93
C THR A 162 19.82 6.79 13.88
N VAL A 163 20.39 6.71 12.67
CA VAL A 163 19.85 5.92 11.55
C VAL A 163 19.77 4.42 11.90
N MET A 164 20.54 4.01 12.90
CA MET A 164 20.62 2.67 13.49
C MET A 164 19.29 2.11 13.99
N GLU A 165 18.25 2.94 14.21
CA GLU A 165 16.96 2.50 14.77
C GLU A 165 15.93 1.99 13.71
N TYR A 166 16.26 1.93 12.40
CA TYR A 166 15.30 1.60 11.33
C TYR A 166 15.88 0.64 10.28
N GLN A 167 15.75 -0.68 10.49
CA GLN A 167 16.62 -1.62 9.78
C GLN A 167 16.02 -3.06 9.64
N GLY A 168 16.04 -3.64 8.43
CA GLY A 168 15.66 -5.04 8.03
C GLY A 168 15.97 -5.31 6.52
N PRO A 169 15.49 -6.36 5.82
CA PRO A 169 16.06 -6.82 4.55
C PRO A 169 15.95 -5.87 3.34
N GLY A 170 17.02 -5.89 2.54
CA GLY A 170 17.45 -4.84 1.61
C GLY A 170 16.68 -4.70 0.28
N CYS A 171 15.40 -5.07 0.21
CA CYS A 171 14.60 -5.01 -1.02
C CYS A 171 13.67 -3.78 -1.06
N SER A 172 13.48 -3.22 -2.26
CA SER A 172 12.75 -1.98 -2.47
C SER A 172 11.23 -2.17 -2.37
N SER A 173 10.59 -1.40 -1.48
CA SER A 173 9.12 -1.30 -1.41
C SER A 173 8.51 -0.58 -2.62
N VAL A 174 9.30 0.23 -3.33
CA VAL A 174 8.89 0.91 -4.57
C VAL A 174 8.99 -0.07 -5.74
N GLY A 175 10.06 -0.86 -5.80
CA GLY A 175 10.24 -1.94 -6.76
C GLY A 175 9.13 -2.97 -6.69
N TYR A 176 9.01 -3.71 -5.58
CA TYR A 176 7.98 -4.74 -5.45
C TYR A 176 6.59 -4.11 -5.19
N GLY A 177 6.42 -3.51 -4.00
CA GLY A 177 5.13 -3.04 -3.51
C GLY A 177 4.42 -2.06 -4.43
N GLU A 178 5.07 -0.95 -4.82
CA GLU A 178 4.43 0.03 -5.70
C GLU A 178 4.31 -0.51 -7.13
N SER A 179 5.41 -0.96 -7.71
CA SER A 179 5.50 -1.09 -9.17
C SER A 179 5.18 -2.48 -9.73
N GLN A 180 5.08 -3.50 -8.87
CA GLN A 180 4.71 -4.87 -9.27
C GLN A 180 3.42 -5.35 -8.61
N GLU A 181 3.07 -4.85 -7.41
CA GLU A 181 1.98 -5.38 -6.59
C GLU A 181 0.75 -4.46 -6.49
N ILE A 182 0.80 -3.46 -5.61
CA ILE A 182 -0.39 -2.75 -5.09
C ILE A 182 -0.47 -1.28 -5.50
N GLY A 183 0.58 -0.74 -6.12
CA GLY A 183 0.61 0.66 -6.55
C GLY A 183 -0.30 0.96 -7.76
N PRO A 184 -0.48 2.25 -8.08
CA PRO A 184 -1.41 2.70 -9.13
C PRO A 184 -0.96 2.34 -10.55
N PHE A 185 0.33 2.05 -10.73
CA PHE A 185 0.91 1.68 -12.01
C PHE A 185 1.77 0.43 -11.85
N LEU A 186 1.65 -0.48 -12.80
CA LEU A 186 2.47 -1.69 -12.88
C LEU A 186 3.47 -1.58 -14.02
N ILE A 187 4.70 -1.98 -13.76
CA ILE A 187 5.76 -2.09 -14.77
C ILE A 187 5.60 -3.43 -15.50
N GLY A 188 5.62 -3.38 -16.83
CA GLY A 188 5.48 -4.56 -17.68
C GLY A 188 6.65 -4.77 -18.63
N GLY A 189 6.86 -6.02 -19.05
CA GLY A 189 7.79 -6.40 -20.10
C GLY A 189 7.19 -6.51 -21.50
N GLY A 190 8.06 -6.58 -22.53
CA GLY A 190 7.70 -6.91 -23.92
C GLY A 190 7.43 -5.71 -24.84
N ASP A 191 6.68 -5.95 -25.93
CA ASP A 191 6.34 -4.94 -26.95
C ASP A 191 5.25 -3.93 -26.49
N GLY A 192 4.79 -4.04 -25.24
CA GLY A 192 3.72 -3.24 -24.66
C GLY A 192 4.19 -1.93 -24.00
N PRO A 193 3.26 -1.11 -23.47
CA PRO A 193 3.61 0.07 -22.68
C PRO A 193 4.32 -0.35 -21.39
N LEU A 194 5.45 0.30 -21.11
CA LEU A 194 6.30 0.03 -19.96
C LEU A 194 5.61 0.27 -18.61
N LEU A 195 4.56 1.10 -18.57
CA LEU A 195 3.70 1.33 -17.42
C LEU A 195 2.24 1.11 -17.81
N THR A 196 1.50 0.38 -16.97
CA THR A 196 0.08 0.13 -17.12
C THR A 196 -0.66 0.55 -15.85
N ILE A 197 -1.90 1.03 -15.96
CA ILE A 197 -2.71 1.38 -14.78
C ILE A 197 -3.14 0.08 -14.08
N ASN A 198 -2.99 0.02 -12.76
CA ASN A 198 -3.48 -1.07 -11.93
C ASN A 198 -4.95 -0.83 -11.55
N PRO A 199 -5.92 -1.57 -12.11
CA PRO A 199 -7.34 -1.41 -11.75
C PRO A 199 -7.65 -1.88 -10.32
N PHE A 200 -6.72 -2.59 -9.67
CA PHE A 200 -6.86 -3.12 -8.32
C PHE A 200 -5.89 -2.48 -7.32
N SER A 201 -5.36 -1.28 -7.63
CA SER A 201 -4.46 -0.60 -6.72
C SER A 201 -5.11 -0.33 -5.38
N TRP A 202 -4.37 -0.60 -4.30
CA TRP A 202 -4.84 -0.34 -2.95
C TRP A 202 -4.99 1.16 -2.66
N ASN A 203 -4.36 2.04 -3.47
CA ASN A 203 -4.52 3.49 -3.31
C ASN A 203 -5.94 3.97 -3.66
N THR A 204 -6.78 3.09 -4.20
CA THR A 204 -8.21 3.35 -4.39
C THR A 204 -8.99 3.45 -3.08
N GLU A 205 -8.44 2.89 -2.00
CA GLU A 205 -9.08 2.78 -0.70
C GLU A 205 -8.37 3.57 0.41
N ALA A 206 -7.08 3.87 0.24
CA ALA A 206 -6.28 4.61 1.22
C ALA A 206 -5.15 5.42 0.57
N ASN A 207 -4.60 6.40 1.29
CA ASN A 207 -3.30 6.98 0.93
C ASN A 207 -2.21 6.00 1.36
N ILE A 208 -1.33 5.61 0.44
CA ILE A 208 -0.27 4.63 0.68
C ILE A 208 1.08 5.31 0.57
N LEU A 209 1.94 5.06 1.56
CA LEU A 209 3.34 5.47 1.57
C LEU A 209 4.20 4.23 1.36
N PHE A 210 4.94 4.20 0.26
CA PHE A 210 6.01 3.24 0.02
C PHE A 210 7.31 3.83 0.56
N LEU A 211 7.99 3.11 1.45
CA LEU A 211 9.21 3.58 2.10
C LEU A 211 10.34 2.57 1.85
N GLU A 212 11.30 2.94 1.00
CA GLU A 212 12.50 2.15 0.79
C GLU A 212 13.39 2.22 2.03
N SER A 213 13.56 1.08 2.69
CA SER A 213 14.28 0.96 3.95
C SER A 213 15.06 -0.35 3.95
N PRO A 214 16.27 -0.40 4.52
CA PRO A 214 17.03 0.70 5.12
C PRO A 214 17.77 1.57 4.08
N PHE A 215 18.65 2.46 4.54
CA PHE A 215 19.54 3.20 3.64
C PHE A 215 20.36 2.24 2.76
N GLY A 216 20.55 2.60 1.50
CA GLY A 216 21.19 1.74 0.49
C GLY A 216 20.20 0.85 -0.27
N VAL A 217 18.95 0.71 0.18
CA VAL A 217 17.88 0.06 -0.58
C VAL A 217 17.32 1.01 -1.62
N GLY A 218 17.22 0.55 -2.87
CA GLY A 218 16.61 1.32 -3.95
C GLY A 218 17.20 2.72 -4.12
N PHE A 219 16.42 3.78 -3.92
CA PHE A 219 16.88 5.17 -3.93
C PHE A 219 17.41 5.66 -2.58
N SER A 220 17.07 5.03 -1.46
CA SER A 220 17.57 5.38 -0.12
C SER A 220 19.10 5.31 -0.03
N TYR A 221 19.72 6.22 0.73
CA TYR A 221 21.17 6.32 0.89
C TYR A 221 21.55 6.98 2.23
N SER A 222 22.82 6.86 2.62
CA SER A 222 23.45 7.66 3.68
C SER A 222 24.69 8.36 3.14
N ASN A 223 24.95 9.57 3.61
CA ASN A 223 26.19 10.30 3.33
C ASN A 223 27.38 9.82 4.19
N THR A 224 27.12 8.95 5.17
CA THR A 224 28.09 8.49 6.15
C THR A 224 28.46 7.04 5.84
N THR A 225 29.69 6.81 5.39
CA THR A 225 30.17 5.47 5.04
C THR A 225 30.17 4.48 6.20
N THR A 226 30.32 4.95 7.45
CA THR A 226 30.28 4.07 8.63
C THR A 226 28.88 3.51 8.91
N ASP A 227 27.82 4.13 8.40
CA ASP A 227 26.46 3.59 8.54
C ASP A 227 26.35 2.23 7.83
N PHE A 228 27.01 2.07 6.69
CA PHE A 228 27.07 0.82 5.94
C PHE A 228 27.97 -0.25 6.59
N VAL A 229 28.83 0.14 7.53
CA VAL A 229 29.74 -0.78 8.25
C VAL A 229 29.09 -1.30 9.54
N ASN A 230 28.17 -0.52 10.14
CA ASN A 230 27.43 -0.88 11.34
C ASN A 230 26.01 -1.34 10.99
N LEU A 231 25.83 -2.11 9.91
CA LEU A 231 24.53 -2.72 9.58
C LEU A 231 24.23 -3.81 10.61
N GLY A 232 23.14 -3.66 11.36
CA GLY A 232 22.76 -4.60 12.41
C GLY A 232 22.07 -3.91 13.59
N ASP A 233 20.82 -4.25 13.81
CA ASP A 233 20.06 -3.91 15.01
C ASP A 233 19.62 -5.21 15.71
N GLU A 234 19.36 -5.13 17.02
CA GLU A 234 18.86 -6.20 17.88
C GLU A 234 17.41 -6.62 17.58
N LEU A 235 16.73 -5.98 16.60
CA LEU A 235 15.31 -6.20 16.30
C LEU A 235 14.99 -6.51 14.82
N ALA A 236 16.00 -6.80 14.00
CA ALA A 236 15.86 -6.70 12.56
C ALA A 236 15.67 -8.03 11.83
N GLY A 237 14.61 -8.10 11.02
CA GLY A 237 14.20 -9.25 10.20
C GLY A 237 12.71 -9.20 9.87
N GLN A 238 11.91 -8.58 10.75
CA GLN A 238 10.44 -8.59 10.66
C GLN A 238 9.90 -7.19 10.98
N TYR A 239 9.84 -6.34 9.95
CA TYR A 239 9.66 -4.89 10.06
C TYR A 239 8.37 -4.42 10.72
N ILE A 240 7.24 -4.95 10.25
CA ILE A 240 5.93 -4.38 10.56
C ILE A 240 5.58 -4.54 12.05
N PRO A 241 5.77 -5.72 12.68
CA PRO A 241 5.50 -5.88 14.10
C PRO A 241 6.39 -4.99 14.96
N VAL A 242 7.69 -4.92 14.63
CA VAL A 242 8.68 -4.13 15.38
C VAL A 242 8.36 -2.63 15.30
N LEU A 243 8.07 -2.12 14.09
CA LEU A 243 7.69 -0.72 13.91
C LEU A 243 6.39 -0.38 14.65
N ALA A 244 5.40 -1.28 14.59
CA ALA A 244 4.16 -1.12 15.33
C ALA A 244 4.40 -1.03 16.84
N ASP A 245 5.29 -1.87 17.37
CA ASP A 245 5.65 -1.82 18.79
C ASP A 245 6.33 -0.50 19.17
N LEU A 246 7.28 -0.05 18.34
CA LEU A 246 7.98 1.21 18.53
C LEU A 246 7.00 2.39 18.54
N ILE A 247 6.02 2.41 17.63
CA ILE A 247 4.96 3.43 17.60
C ILE A 247 4.18 3.44 18.92
N LEU A 248 3.78 2.27 19.42
CA LEU A 248 3.05 2.17 20.70
C LEU A 248 3.90 2.66 21.88
N GLU A 249 5.19 2.33 21.93
CA GLU A 249 6.08 2.78 22.99
C GLU A 249 6.34 4.30 22.94
N LYS A 250 6.52 4.87 21.75
CA LYS A 250 6.74 6.32 21.60
C LYS A 250 5.46 7.10 21.95
N ASN A 251 4.28 6.58 21.63
CA ASN A 251 2.99 7.20 21.98
C ASN A 251 2.73 7.25 23.50
N LYS A 252 3.37 6.40 24.31
CA LYS A 252 3.22 6.40 25.79
C LYS A 252 4.00 7.54 26.47
N LYS A 253 5.00 8.13 25.82
CA LYS A 253 5.85 9.16 26.42
C LYS A 253 5.14 10.53 26.41
N PRO A 254 5.07 11.26 27.54
CA PRO A 254 4.44 12.59 27.55
C PRO A 254 5.22 13.53 26.63
N SER A 255 4.51 14.20 25.70
CA SER A 255 5.14 15.12 24.77
C SER A 255 5.73 16.29 25.54
N SER A 256 7.05 16.43 25.54
CA SER A 256 7.78 17.58 26.11
C SER A 256 7.68 18.84 25.23
N SER A 257 6.94 18.77 24.12
CA SER A 257 6.71 19.88 23.18
C SER A 257 5.22 20.04 22.87
N ASN A 258 4.76 21.27 22.66
CA ASN A 258 3.37 21.63 22.30
C ASN A 258 2.83 21.03 20.99
N LEU A 259 3.54 20.08 20.37
CA LEU A 259 3.10 19.33 19.20
C LEU A 259 3.01 17.85 19.59
N SER A 260 1.80 17.32 19.73
CA SER A 260 1.60 15.88 19.90
C SER A 260 1.83 15.21 18.54
N THR A 261 2.96 14.51 18.39
CA THR A 261 3.29 13.71 17.19
C THR A 261 2.88 12.25 17.36
N ASN A 262 1.74 12.00 18.02
CA ASN A 262 1.29 10.64 18.28
C ASN A 262 0.72 10.01 17.00
N ILE A 263 1.22 8.83 16.63
CA ILE A 263 0.72 8.08 15.47
C ILE A 263 -0.44 7.19 15.94
N ASN A 264 -1.65 7.44 15.44
CA ASN A 264 -2.84 6.68 15.80
C ASN A 264 -2.89 5.32 15.07
N LEU A 265 -2.03 4.39 15.50
CA LEU A 265 -1.98 3.03 14.96
C LEU A 265 -3.33 2.30 15.20
N LYS A 266 -3.90 1.76 14.12
CA LYS A 266 -5.18 1.02 14.14
C LYS A 266 -5.01 -0.49 13.99
N GLY A 267 -3.91 -0.93 13.42
CA GLY A 267 -3.59 -2.33 13.21
C GLY A 267 -2.46 -2.50 12.22
N VAL A 268 -2.07 -3.76 12.03
CA VAL A 268 -1.06 -4.21 11.06
C VAL A 268 -1.64 -5.31 10.19
N MET A 269 -1.27 -5.29 8.92
CA MET A 269 -1.61 -6.30 7.93
C MET A 269 -0.32 -6.75 7.25
N ILE A 270 -0.08 -8.05 7.20
CA ILE A 270 1.21 -8.61 6.77
C ILE A 270 0.96 -9.84 5.89
N GLY A 271 1.49 -9.78 4.66
CA GLY A 271 1.45 -10.88 3.69
C GLY A 271 2.65 -11.79 3.86
N ASN A 272 2.43 -13.09 3.72
CA ASN A 272 3.44 -14.16 3.77
C ASN A 272 4.50 -13.91 4.88
N PRO A 273 4.05 -13.77 6.15
CA PRO A 273 4.86 -13.17 7.21
C PRO A 273 5.93 -14.12 7.75
N GLU A 274 7.20 -13.87 7.46
CA GLU A 274 8.31 -14.42 8.25
C GLU A 274 8.14 -13.89 9.68
N THR A 275 8.09 -14.81 10.65
CA THR A 275 7.60 -14.55 12.00
C THR A 275 8.47 -15.17 13.09
N SER A 276 9.01 -16.36 12.84
CA SER A 276 9.73 -17.13 13.85
C SER A 276 10.53 -18.21 13.16
N ASP A 277 11.85 -18.14 13.25
CA ASP A 277 12.76 -18.95 12.43
C ASP A 277 12.46 -20.46 12.57
N ALA A 278 12.22 -20.92 13.80
CA ALA A 278 11.95 -22.33 14.07
C ALA A 278 10.65 -22.81 13.38
N GLU A 279 9.56 -22.06 13.56
CA GLU A 279 8.27 -22.35 12.93
C GLU A 279 8.32 -22.18 11.41
N ASP A 280 9.08 -21.21 10.92
CA ASP A 280 9.18 -20.90 9.50
C ASP A 280 9.97 -21.97 8.74
N TRP A 281 11.11 -22.43 9.27
CA TRP A 281 11.87 -23.56 8.72
C TRP A 281 11.08 -24.87 8.76
N ARG A 282 10.43 -25.15 9.88
CA ARG A 282 9.58 -26.34 10.01
C ARG A 282 8.45 -26.31 8.99
N GLY A 283 7.80 -25.15 8.83
CA GLY A 283 6.73 -24.96 7.85
C GLY A 283 7.22 -25.15 6.42
N MET A 284 8.41 -24.63 6.07
CA MET A 284 9.03 -24.78 4.76
C MET A 284 9.32 -26.24 4.42
N VAL A 285 9.91 -27.00 5.34
CA VAL A 285 10.24 -28.42 5.16
C VAL A 285 8.98 -29.27 4.95
N ASP A 286 7.97 -29.10 5.82
CA ASP A 286 6.71 -29.83 5.70
C ASP A 286 5.94 -29.45 4.43
N TYR A 287 6.05 -28.19 4.01
CA TYR A 287 5.43 -27.71 2.78
C TYR A 287 6.12 -28.29 1.55
N ALA A 288 7.45 -28.27 1.50
CA ALA A 288 8.24 -28.91 0.44
C ALA A 288 7.87 -30.39 0.27
N TRP A 289 7.80 -31.13 1.38
CA TRP A 289 7.43 -32.55 1.37
C TRP A 289 5.98 -32.77 0.90
N SER A 290 5.02 -32.06 1.49
CA SER A 290 3.60 -32.20 1.13
C SER A 290 3.28 -31.79 -0.31
N HIS A 291 4.13 -30.99 -0.94
CA HIS A 291 4.00 -30.55 -2.33
C HIS A 291 4.92 -31.30 -3.30
N ALA A 292 5.50 -32.43 -2.85
CA ALA A 292 6.35 -33.33 -3.64
C ALA A 292 7.63 -32.67 -4.20
N ILE A 293 8.14 -31.63 -3.54
CA ILE A 293 9.42 -30.99 -3.89
C ILE A 293 10.60 -31.81 -3.37
N ILE A 294 10.45 -32.44 -2.20
CA ILE A 294 11.47 -33.33 -1.60
C ILE A 294 10.91 -34.72 -1.34
N SER A 295 11.81 -35.71 -1.29
CA SER A 295 11.44 -37.11 -1.02
C SER A 295 11.17 -37.38 0.46
N ASP A 296 10.53 -38.52 0.73
CA ASP A 296 10.32 -39.02 2.10
C ASP A 296 11.64 -39.19 2.86
N GLU A 297 12.72 -39.61 2.18
CA GLU A 297 14.05 -39.75 2.77
C GLU A 297 14.62 -38.40 3.21
N THR A 298 14.55 -37.37 2.35
CA THR A 298 15.04 -36.02 2.69
C THR A 298 14.22 -35.43 3.84
N HIS A 299 12.89 -35.53 3.78
CA HIS A 299 12.01 -35.07 4.87
C HIS A 299 12.33 -35.77 6.20
N LYS A 300 12.54 -37.09 6.16
CA LYS A 300 12.93 -37.89 7.34
C LYS A 300 14.30 -37.48 7.89
N ILE A 301 15.30 -37.29 7.04
CA ILE A 301 16.63 -36.83 7.46
C ILE A 301 16.52 -35.51 8.21
N ILE A 302 15.81 -34.54 7.65
CA ILE A 302 15.62 -33.23 8.29
C ILE A 302 14.86 -33.38 9.62
N THR A 303 13.73 -34.09 9.62
CA THR A 303 12.89 -34.26 10.81
C THR A 303 13.62 -34.95 11.97
N ASP A 304 14.43 -35.98 11.68
CA ASP A 304 15.16 -36.74 12.69
C ASP A 304 16.39 -35.99 13.23
N ASN A 305 16.96 -35.04 12.48
CA ASN A 305 18.26 -34.43 12.81
C ASN A 305 18.21 -32.94 13.14
N CYS A 306 17.15 -32.21 12.75
CA CYS A 306 17.08 -30.75 12.90
C CYS A 306 16.36 -30.28 14.17
N ASN A 307 15.93 -31.16 15.07
CA ASN A 307 15.32 -30.79 16.36
C ASN A 307 14.21 -29.70 16.25
N ASN A 308 13.35 -29.79 15.23
CA ASN A 308 12.34 -28.77 14.90
C ASN A 308 12.88 -27.33 14.76
N PHE A 309 14.17 -27.16 14.49
CA PHE A 309 14.85 -25.88 14.35
C PHE A 309 14.77 -24.99 15.61
N SER A 310 14.48 -25.57 16.78
CA SER A 310 14.21 -24.81 18.00
C SER A 310 15.47 -24.30 18.71
N THR A 311 16.66 -24.61 18.20
CA THR A 311 17.94 -24.22 18.81
C THR A 311 18.88 -23.65 17.75
N SER A 312 19.64 -22.61 18.10
CA SER A 312 20.55 -21.94 17.17
C SER A 312 21.75 -22.79 16.74
N ASP A 313 22.09 -23.83 17.51
CA ASP A 313 23.15 -24.79 17.18
C ASP A 313 22.71 -25.90 16.22
N VAL A 314 21.44 -25.90 15.77
CA VAL A 314 20.89 -26.90 14.84
C VAL A 314 21.74 -27.06 13.58
N TRP A 315 22.31 -25.97 13.09
CA TRP A 315 23.14 -25.92 11.88
C TRP A 315 24.52 -26.58 12.02
N ASN A 316 24.94 -26.93 13.25
CA ASN A 316 26.15 -27.70 13.49
C ASN A 316 25.95 -29.21 13.20
N ASN A 317 24.70 -29.67 13.13
CA ASN A 317 24.40 -31.05 12.76
C ASN A 317 24.51 -31.22 11.24
N LYS A 318 25.58 -31.88 10.78
CA LYS A 318 25.83 -32.12 9.36
C LYS A 318 24.65 -32.77 8.63
N ASN A 319 23.97 -33.75 9.23
CA ASN A 319 22.83 -34.41 8.59
C ASN A 319 21.65 -33.44 8.42
N CYS A 320 21.44 -32.54 9.38
CA CYS A 320 20.42 -31.51 9.26
C CYS A 320 20.76 -30.56 8.11
N SER A 321 21.97 -30.00 8.12
CA SER A 321 22.43 -29.05 7.11
C SER A 321 22.43 -29.68 5.70
N ASP A 322 22.95 -30.90 5.54
CA ASP A 322 22.92 -31.62 4.26
C ASP A 322 21.48 -31.87 3.77
N GLY A 323 20.55 -32.20 4.68
CA GLY A 323 19.15 -32.41 4.33
C GLY A 323 18.46 -31.12 3.87
N VAL A 324 18.69 -30.02 4.59
CA VAL A 324 18.18 -28.69 4.22
C VAL A 324 18.81 -28.21 2.91
N ASP A 325 20.10 -28.43 2.70
CA ASP A 325 20.80 -28.07 1.45
C ASP A 325 20.19 -28.81 0.24
N GLU A 326 19.86 -30.11 0.39
CA GLU A 326 19.18 -30.84 -0.68
C GLU A 326 17.78 -30.29 -0.95
N MET A 327 17.02 -29.90 0.08
CA MET A 327 15.73 -29.22 -0.11
C MET A 327 15.89 -27.90 -0.86
N LEU A 328 16.83 -27.04 -0.44
CA LEU A 328 17.07 -25.74 -1.07
C LEU A 328 17.52 -25.90 -2.53
N LYS A 329 18.30 -26.92 -2.83
CA LYS A 329 18.68 -27.28 -4.20
C LYS A 329 17.47 -27.66 -5.06
N GLN A 330 16.48 -28.38 -4.53
CA GLN A 330 15.24 -28.67 -5.27
C GLN A 330 14.43 -27.38 -5.52
N TYR A 331 14.39 -26.48 -4.53
CA TYR A 331 13.76 -25.17 -4.72
C TYR A 331 14.47 -24.29 -5.75
N ASP A 332 15.80 -24.42 -5.90
CA ASP A 332 16.53 -23.71 -6.94
C ASP A 332 16.19 -24.19 -8.36
N GLU A 333 15.55 -25.34 -8.55
CA GLU A 333 15.09 -25.76 -9.89
C GLU A 333 13.75 -25.10 -10.30
N ILE A 334 13.04 -24.46 -9.37
CA ILE A 334 11.71 -23.87 -9.58
C ILE A 334 11.65 -22.42 -9.07
N ASP A 335 10.48 -21.79 -9.19
CA ASP A 335 10.19 -20.53 -8.51
C ASP A 335 9.68 -20.83 -7.08
N ILE A 336 10.54 -20.63 -6.08
CA ILE A 336 10.18 -20.84 -4.67
C ILE A 336 9.05 -19.90 -4.22
N TYR A 337 8.89 -18.73 -4.84
CA TYR A 337 7.86 -17.76 -4.48
C TYR A 337 6.48 -18.17 -5.03
N SER A 338 6.43 -19.12 -5.96
CA SER A 338 5.18 -19.71 -6.43
C SER A 338 5.42 -21.05 -7.12
N LEU A 339 5.13 -22.15 -6.40
CA LEU A 339 5.49 -23.51 -6.82
C LEU A 339 4.93 -23.93 -8.19
N TYR A 340 3.80 -23.35 -8.60
CA TYR A 340 3.07 -23.76 -9.79
C TYR A 340 3.21 -22.80 -10.97
N THR A 341 4.12 -21.82 -10.86
CA THR A 341 4.45 -20.91 -11.97
C THR A 341 5.80 -21.25 -12.60
N PRO A 342 6.01 -20.85 -13.87
CA PRO A 342 7.31 -21.00 -14.50
C PRO A 342 8.40 -20.23 -13.75
N LYS A 343 9.62 -20.77 -13.73
CA LYS A 343 10.82 -20.03 -13.30
C LYS A 343 11.25 -19.06 -14.41
N CYS A 344 11.71 -17.87 -14.04
CA CYS A 344 12.36 -16.97 -14.98
C CYS A 344 13.69 -17.56 -15.46
N LEU A 345 13.79 -17.85 -16.77
CA LEU A 345 15.00 -18.37 -17.42
C LEU A 345 15.64 -17.27 -18.26
N ASN A 346 16.48 -16.43 -17.65
CA ASN A 346 17.16 -15.37 -18.38
C ASN A 346 18.09 -15.95 -19.46
N ASN A 347 17.95 -15.48 -20.70
CA ASN A 347 18.93 -15.74 -21.76
C ASN A 347 20.27 -15.11 -21.35
N LEU A 348 21.29 -15.95 -21.20
CA LEU A 348 22.70 -15.60 -20.95
C LEU A 348 23.26 -14.56 -21.96
N THR A 349 22.94 -13.28 -21.79
CA THR A 349 23.62 -12.17 -22.48
C THR A 349 23.73 -10.87 -21.67
N SER A 350 23.22 -10.81 -20.44
CA SER A 350 23.35 -9.63 -19.59
C SER A 350 23.96 -10.03 -18.25
N SER A 351 25.18 -9.58 -18.00
CA SER A 351 25.86 -9.69 -16.73
C SER A 351 25.14 -8.84 -15.68
N SER A 352 24.14 -9.42 -15.02
CA SER A 352 23.63 -9.02 -13.70
C SER A 352 23.10 -10.28 -13.04
N LEU A 353 23.99 -10.91 -12.29
CA LEU A 353 23.75 -12.14 -11.54
C LEU A 353 22.73 -11.84 -10.43
N SER A 354 21.57 -12.49 -10.45
CA SER A 354 20.86 -12.84 -9.23
C SER A 354 21.72 -13.90 -8.51
N PRO A 355 22.16 -13.70 -7.26
CA PRO A 355 22.80 -14.79 -6.53
C PRO A 355 21.71 -15.75 -6.07
N SER A 356 21.77 -16.96 -6.62
CA SER A 356 21.34 -18.19 -5.97
C SER A 356 21.66 -18.17 -4.47
N LEU A 357 20.69 -18.47 -3.61
CA LEU A 357 20.94 -18.84 -2.21
C LEU A 357 21.66 -20.20 -2.18
N SER A 358 22.97 -20.19 -2.43
CA SER A 358 23.85 -21.30 -2.08
C SER A 358 25.29 -20.81 -1.96
N SER A 359 25.69 -20.42 -0.75
CA SER A 359 27.10 -20.35 -0.41
C SER A 359 27.62 -21.76 -0.14
N SER A 360 28.02 -22.47 -1.19
CA SER A 360 29.07 -23.49 -1.11
C SER A 360 29.70 -23.79 -2.48
N PRO A 361 31.03 -23.80 -2.61
CA PRO A 361 31.70 -24.00 -3.89
C PRO A 361 31.84 -25.48 -4.18
N SER A 362 31.13 -26.00 -5.20
CA SER A 362 31.60 -27.21 -5.85
C SER A 362 31.32 -27.22 -7.35
N SER A 363 32.41 -27.49 -8.06
CA SER A 363 32.59 -27.54 -9.50
C SER A 363 31.88 -28.74 -10.14
N SER A 364 31.18 -28.52 -11.26
CA SER A 364 31.43 -29.28 -12.50
C SER A 364 30.57 -28.77 -13.64
N SER A 365 31.25 -28.34 -14.69
CA SER A 365 30.66 -27.82 -15.92
C SER A 365 30.26 -28.97 -16.84
N HIS A 366 28.97 -29.09 -17.17
CA HIS A 366 28.49 -29.93 -18.27
C HIS A 366 27.80 -29.07 -19.33
N LYS A 367 28.47 -28.93 -20.47
CA LYS A 367 27.96 -28.25 -21.66
C LYS A 367 26.93 -29.13 -22.35
N ILE A 368 25.67 -28.70 -22.43
CA ILE A 368 24.67 -29.30 -23.30
C ILE A 368 24.11 -28.24 -24.26
N GLY A 369 23.96 -28.65 -25.52
CA GLY A 369 23.95 -27.80 -26.69
C GLY A 369 22.69 -26.97 -26.89
N ARG A 370 22.92 -25.78 -27.45
CA ARG A 370 21.94 -24.81 -27.96
C ARG A 370 20.93 -25.47 -28.90
N ARG A 371 19.64 -25.39 -28.57
CA ARG A 371 18.55 -25.45 -29.54
C ARG A 371 17.66 -24.22 -29.38
N ARG A 372 17.61 -23.42 -30.46
CA ARG A 372 16.67 -22.30 -30.63
C ARG A 372 15.24 -22.86 -30.61
N GLY A 373 14.58 -22.78 -29.47
CA GLY A 373 13.15 -23.01 -29.31
C GLY A 373 12.41 -21.69 -29.50
N ARG A 374 11.70 -21.57 -30.61
CA ARG A 374 10.73 -20.51 -30.92
C ARG A 374 9.76 -20.39 -29.73
N GLY A 375 9.57 -19.16 -29.23
CA GLY A 375 8.64 -18.87 -28.14
C GLY A 375 7.27 -19.47 -28.38
N LEU A 376 6.80 -20.26 -27.42
CA LEU A 376 5.43 -20.73 -27.37
C LEU A 376 4.57 -19.57 -26.86
N LEU A 377 4.14 -18.69 -27.77
CA LEU A 377 2.98 -17.84 -27.54
C LEU A 377 1.81 -18.74 -27.13
N GLY A 378 1.23 -18.56 -25.94
CA GLY A 378 0.01 -19.30 -25.61
C GLY A 378 -0.53 -19.31 -24.19
N LEU A 379 0.07 -18.65 -23.19
CA LEU A 379 -0.50 -18.55 -21.84
C LEU A 379 -0.31 -17.15 -21.22
N VAL A 380 -0.45 -16.09 -22.02
CA VAL A 380 -0.77 -14.76 -21.49
C VAL A 380 -2.26 -14.74 -21.18
N GLY A 381 -2.64 -15.47 -20.13
CA GLY A 381 -3.94 -15.39 -19.50
C GLY A 381 -3.75 -14.82 -18.11
N ALA A 382 -3.60 -13.50 -17.99
CA ALA A 382 -3.58 -12.77 -16.71
C ALA A 382 -2.75 -13.43 -15.58
N GLY A 383 -1.58 -13.98 -15.92
CA GLY A 383 -0.75 -14.78 -15.01
C GLY A 383 0.58 -14.10 -14.77
N TYR A 384 0.97 -14.04 -13.49
CA TYR A 384 2.27 -13.63 -12.95
C TYR A 384 3.43 -13.85 -13.93
N ASP A 385 4.22 -12.79 -14.14
CA ASP A 385 5.46 -12.82 -14.92
C ASP A 385 6.65 -12.98 -13.95
N PRO A 386 7.36 -14.12 -13.97
CA PRO A 386 8.46 -14.36 -13.04
C PRO A 386 9.70 -13.49 -13.34
N CYS A 387 9.71 -12.74 -14.44
CA CYS A 387 10.84 -11.90 -14.86
C CYS A 387 10.61 -10.39 -14.62
N LEU A 388 9.62 -10.01 -13.80
CA LEU A 388 9.24 -8.60 -13.55
C LEU A 388 10.38 -7.72 -13.03
N ASP A 389 11.32 -8.31 -12.31
CA ASP A 389 12.45 -7.60 -11.70
C ASP A 389 13.34 -6.93 -12.75
N ASP A 390 13.60 -7.60 -13.87
CA ASP A 390 14.45 -7.07 -14.94
C ASP A 390 13.83 -5.83 -15.58
N TYR A 391 12.51 -5.83 -15.77
CA TYR A 391 11.77 -4.69 -16.30
C TYR A 391 11.76 -3.52 -15.29
N THR A 392 11.56 -3.84 -14.02
CA THR A 392 11.53 -2.89 -12.91
C THR A 392 12.88 -2.18 -12.76
N VAL A 393 13.97 -2.95 -12.72
CA VAL A 393 15.33 -2.43 -12.70
C VAL A 393 15.62 -1.57 -13.92
N SER A 394 15.22 -2.03 -15.12
CA SER A 394 15.40 -1.26 -16.35
C SER A 394 14.64 0.07 -16.33
N TYR A 395 13.44 0.11 -15.74
CA TYR A 395 12.64 1.33 -15.61
C TYR A 395 13.28 2.34 -14.67
N PHE A 396 13.61 1.94 -13.44
CA PHE A 396 14.13 2.84 -12.40
C PHE A 396 15.59 3.28 -12.64
N ARG A 397 16.35 2.60 -13.51
CA ARG A 397 17.67 3.04 -13.99
C ARG A 397 17.60 4.19 -15.01
N ARG A 398 16.43 4.53 -15.56
CA ARG A 398 16.32 5.61 -16.54
C ARG A 398 16.50 6.98 -15.88
N GLY A 399 17.32 7.84 -16.51
CA GLY A 399 17.59 9.18 -15.98
C GLY A 399 16.37 10.11 -15.98
N ASP A 400 15.47 9.98 -16.95
CA ASP A 400 14.22 10.75 -16.96
C ASP A 400 13.27 10.33 -15.83
N VAL A 401 13.18 9.03 -15.53
CA VAL A 401 12.42 8.49 -14.39
C VAL A 401 13.00 9.02 -13.07
N GLN A 402 14.30 8.87 -12.84
CA GLN A 402 14.93 9.36 -11.60
C GLN A 402 14.78 10.87 -11.42
N LYS A 403 14.79 11.64 -12.51
CA LYS A 403 14.55 13.09 -12.49
C LYS A 403 13.14 13.43 -12.06
N VAL A 404 12.14 12.74 -12.60
CA VAL A 404 10.71 12.97 -12.27
C VAL A 404 10.39 12.53 -10.85
N LEU A 405 11.01 11.46 -10.35
CA LEU A 405 10.88 11.01 -8.96
C LEU A 405 11.67 11.87 -7.97
N HIS A 406 12.41 12.87 -8.46
CA HIS A 406 13.32 13.70 -7.65
C HIS A 406 14.39 12.88 -6.90
N ALA A 407 14.71 11.68 -7.39
CA ALA A 407 15.77 10.84 -6.84
C ALA A 407 17.16 11.31 -7.28
N ASN A 408 17.27 11.90 -8.48
CA ASN A 408 18.49 12.51 -9.00
C ASN A 408 18.19 13.60 -10.05
N ASP A 409 19.21 14.27 -10.59
CA ASP A 409 19.06 15.32 -11.62
C ASP A 409 18.78 14.78 -13.04
N GLY A 410 18.84 13.46 -13.22
CA GLY A 410 18.69 12.74 -14.48
C GLY A 410 19.95 12.68 -15.35
N LEU A 411 21.05 13.30 -14.90
CA LEU A 411 22.37 13.23 -15.52
C LEU A 411 23.31 12.32 -14.73
N HIS A 412 23.25 12.38 -13.39
CA HIS A 412 24.02 11.56 -12.46
C HIS A 412 23.20 10.38 -11.96
N VAL A 413 22.74 9.52 -12.88
CA VAL A 413 21.82 8.43 -12.55
C VAL A 413 22.40 7.45 -11.52
N LYS A 414 21.61 7.11 -10.51
CA LYS A 414 21.93 6.05 -9.56
C LYS A 414 21.81 4.69 -10.24
N ASP A 415 22.75 3.80 -9.98
CA ASP A 415 22.62 2.40 -10.36
C ASP A 415 21.62 1.70 -9.41
N TRP A 416 20.33 1.90 -9.69
CA TRP A 416 19.24 1.33 -8.90
C TRP A 416 19.13 -0.18 -9.13
N ASN A 417 18.92 -0.93 -8.05
CA ASN A 417 18.61 -2.37 -8.08
C ASN A 417 17.40 -2.63 -7.16
N ILE A 418 16.68 -3.71 -7.45
CA ILE A 418 15.46 -4.07 -6.72
C ILE A 418 15.76 -4.54 -5.29
N CYS A 419 16.87 -5.23 -5.10
CA CYS A 419 17.41 -5.59 -3.79
C CYS A 419 18.88 -5.19 -3.71
N ASN A 420 19.33 -4.86 -2.50
CA ASN A 420 20.73 -4.64 -2.17
C ASN A 420 21.29 -5.88 -1.47
N ASP A 421 21.91 -6.76 -2.25
CA ASP A 421 22.44 -8.05 -1.76
C ASP A 421 23.55 -7.87 -0.72
N SER A 422 24.30 -6.77 -0.79
CA SER A 422 25.33 -6.47 0.21
C SER A 422 24.70 -6.24 1.58
N ILE A 423 23.59 -5.51 1.64
CA ILE A 423 22.83 -5.30 2.87
C ILE A 423 22.15 -6.60 3.29
N PHE A 424 21.53 -7.30 2.35
CA PHE A 424 20.82 -8.54 2.60
C PHE A 424 21.72 -9.62 3.22
N ASN A 425 22.92 -9.83 2.66
CA ASN A 425 23.84 -10.88 3.11
C ASN A 425 24.66 -10.49 4.35
N ALA A 426 24.93 -9.20 4.56
CA ALA A 426 25.67 -8.73 5.72
C ALA A 426 24.80 -8.57 6.98
N TRP A 427 23.48 -8.80 6.85
CA TRP A 427 22.54 -8.55 7.92
C TRP A 427 22.64 -9.60 9.03
N ALA A 428 23.05 -9.18 10.23
CA ALA A 428 22.98 -10.04 11.41
C ALA A 428 21.54 -10.06 11.95
N TYR A 429 20.83 -11.17 11.74
CA TYR A 429 19.55 -11.41 12.40
C TYR A 429 19.76 -11.50 13.91
N SER A 430 18.90 -10.83 14.67
CA SER A 430 19.05 -10.67 16.11
C SER A 430 17.85 -11.15 16.91
N ASN A 431 16.67 -11.17 16.29
CA ASN A 431 15.47 -11.78 16.87
C ASN A 431 15.07 -13.01 16.07
N GLU A 432 15.23 -14.17 16.69
CA GLU A 432 14.76 -15.46 16.15
C GLU A 432 13.21 -15.51 16.05
N SER A 433 12.48 -14.56 16.67
CA SER A 433 11.00 -14.55 16.69
C SER A 433 10.37 -13.19 17.05
N VAL A 434 9.34 -12.74 16.30
CA VAL A 434 8.47 -11.61 16.71
C VAL A 434 7.14 -12.03 17.34
N LEU A 435 6.95 -13.32 17.64
CA LEU A 435 5.77 -13.78 18.38
C LEU A 435 5.53 -13.00 19.69
N PRO A 436 6.55 -12.64 20.50
CA PRO A 436 6.35 -11.79 21.69
C PRO A 436 5.76 -10.42 21.35
N ILE A 437 6.14 -9.83 20.21
CA ILE A 437 5.64 -8.54 19.75
C ILE A 437 4.18 -8.66 19.32
N TYR A 438 3.80 -9.71 18.58
CA TYR A 438 2.39 -9.95 18.26
C TYR A 438 1.52 -10.06 19.53
N ARG A 439 1.98 -10.76 20.57
CA ARG A 439 1.27 -10.82 21.86
C ARG A 439 1.08 -9.43 22.48
N LYS A 440 2.10 -8.59 22.42
CA LYS A 440 2.06 -7.21 22.93
C LYS A 440 1.08 -6.33 22.14
N LEU A 441 1.09 -6.42 20.81
CA LEU A 441 0.16 -5.71 19.94
C LEU A 441 -1.29 -6.15 20.20
N ILE A 442 -1.54 -7.45 20.34
CA ILE A 442 -2.86 -8.00 20.70
C ILE A 442 -3.33 -7.49 22.07
N ALA A 443 -2.44 -7.49 23.07
CA ALA A 443 -2.75 -6.98 24.40
C ALA A 443 -3.06 -5.47 24.40
N ALA A 444 -2.44 -4.71 23.49
CA ALA A 444 -2.71 -3.30 23.27
C ALA A 444 -3.99 -3.04 22.44
N GLY A 445 -4.73 -4.08 22.04
CA GLY A 445 -5.95 -3.97 21.26
C GLY A 445 -5.74 -3.60 19.79
N GLN A 446 -4.51 -3.75 19.27
CA GLN A 446 -4.22 -3.54 17.86
C GLN A 446 -4.75 -4.71 17.03
N LYS A 447 -5.38 -4.41 15.89
CA LYS A 447 -5.86 -5.43 14.96
C LYS A 447 -4.67 -6.00 14.18
N ILE A 448 -4.63 -7.32 14.04
CA ILE A 448 -3.61 -8.01 13.25
C ILE A 448 -4.30 -8.87 12.19
N LEU A 449 -3.94 -8.68 10.93
CA LEU A 449 -4.32 -9.56 9.84
C LEU A 449 -3.05 -10.15 9.21
N LEU A 450 -2.86 -11.44 9.40
CA LEU A 450 -1.86 -12.20 8.65
C LEU A 450 -2.54 -12.83 7.45
N TYR A 451 -1.93 -12.77 6.29
CA TYR A 451 -2.41 -13.52 5.13
C TYR A 451 -1.28 -14.20 4.38
N SER A 452 -1.55 -15.35 3.76
CA SER A 452 -0.55 -16.09 2.99
C SER A 452 -1.12 -16.58 1.68
N GLY A 453 -0.37 -16.42 0.60
CA GLY A 453 -0.62 -17.17 -0.63
C GLY A 453 -0.41 -18.67 -0.41
N ASP A 454 -1.33 -19.51 -0.87
CA ASP A 454 -1.25 -20.96 -0.66
C ASP A 454 -0.34 -21.71 -1.64
N THR A 455 0.35 -20.99 -2.54
CA THR A 455 1.37 -21.56 -3.44
C THR A 455 2.78 -21.04 -3.15
N ASP A 456 2.97 -20.20 -2.12
CA ASP A 456 4.28 -19.72 -1.68
C ASP A 456 5.09 -20.84 -1.01
N GLY A 457 6.28 -21.13 -1.54
CA GLY A 457 7.24 -22.05 -0.94
C GLY A 457 8.28 -21.39 -0.03
N ARG A 458 8.42 -20.06 -0.06
CA ARG A 458 9.42 -19.32 0.74
C ARG A 458 8.92 -19.05 2.15
N VAL A 459 7.68 -18.57 2.30
CA VAL A 459 7.01 -18.43 3.61
C VAL A 459 5.62 -19.08 3.54
N PRO A 460 5.57 -20.42 3.48
CA PRO A 460 4.34 -21.13 3.21
C PRO A 460 3.29 -20.94 4.30
N VAL A 461 2.04 -21.26 3.94
CA VAL A 461 0.89 -21.28 4.88
C VAL A 461 1.20 -22.06 6.16
N LEU A 462 1.99 -23.14 6.08
CA LEU A 462 2.36 -23.94 7.25
C LEU A 462 3.23 -23.15 8.25
N SER A 463 4.18 -22.35 7.78
CA SER A 463 5.04 -21.48 8.59
C SER A 463 4.19 -20.51 9.43
N THR A 464 3.28 -19.79 8.78
CA THR A 464 2.35 -18.88 9.48
C THR A 464 1.43 -19.62 10.44
N ARG A 465 0.93 -20.82 10.09
CA ARG A 465 0.07 -21.62 10.98
C ARG A 465 0.81 -22.11 12.22
N TYR A 466 2.05 -22.56 12.08
CA TYR A 466 2.87 -22.99 13.21
C TYR A 466 3.19 -21.81 14.14
N SER A 467 3.55 -20.66 13.58
CA SER A 467 3.74 -19.40 14.31
C SER A 467 2.49 -18.99 15.11
N ILE A 468 1.29 -19.06 14.51
CA ILE A 468 0.04 -18.77 15.22
C ILE A 468 -0.26 -19.82 16.30
N ALA A 469 0.00 -21.10 16.02
CA ALA A 469 -0.20 -22.18 16.98
C ALA A 469 0.71 -22.02 18.22
N ALA A 470 1.97 -21.63 18.03
CA ALA A 470 2.91 -21.31 19.10
C ALA A 470 2.42 -20.16 19.99
N MET A 471 1.59 -19.25 19.46
CA MET A 471 0.96 -18.22 20.28
C MET A 471 -0.16 -18.74 21.20
N GLY A 472 -0.76 -19.89 20.93
CA GLY A 472 -1.83 -20.45 21.77
C GLY A 472 -3.06 -19.54 21.88
N LEU A 473 -3.36 -18.75 20.84
CA LEU A 473 -4.49 -17.82 20.85
C LEU A 473 -5.83 -18.58 20.79
N PRO A 474 -6.85 -18.20 21.58
CA PRO A 474 -8.18 -18.79 21.47
C PRO A 474 -8.82 -18.52 20.10
N ILE A 475 -9.34 -19.56 19.46
CA ILE A 475 -10.13 -19.45 18.23
C ILE A 475 -11.49 -18.82 18.55
N THR A 476 -11.84 -17.74 17.86
CA THR A 476 -13.14 -17.05 17.97
C THR A 476 -14.08 -17.41 16.83
N LYS A 477 -13.56 -17.70 15.63
CA LYS A 477 -14.32 -18.29 14.53
C LYS A 477 -13.54 -19.43 13.87
N PRO A 478 -14.16 -20.59 13.63
CA PRO A 478 -13.48 -21.73 13.05
C PRO A 478 -13.06 -21.49 11.59
N TRP A 479 -12.07 -22.26 11.14
CA TRP A 479 -11.57 -22.26 9.77
C TRP A 479 -12.71 -22.45 8.76
N ALA A 480 -12.90 -21.46 7.88
CA ALA A 480 -13.98 -21.46 6.90
C ALA A 480 -13.53 -20.79 5.60
N PRO A 481 -14.12 -21.15 4.44
CA PRO A 481 -13.82 -20.47 3.19
C PRO A 481 -14.29 -19.01 3.23
N TRP A 482 -13.54 -18.13 2.58
CA TRP A 482 -13.99 -16.79 2.22
C TRP A 482 -14.09 -16.64 0.70
N TYR A 483 -14.90 -15.68 0.26
CA TYR A 483 -15.31 -15.58 -1.13
C TYR A 483 -15.05 -14.18 -1.68
N TYR A 484 -14.60 -14.13 -2.93
CA TYR A 484 -14.66 -12.95 -3.77
C TYR A 484 -15.53 -13.28 -4.97
N GLN A 485 -16.59 -12.48 -5.18
CA GLN A 485 -17.63 -12.79 -6.16
C GLN A 485 -18.16 -14.22 -5.97
N LYS A 486 -18.16 -15.08 -7.01
CA LYS A 486 -18.80 -16.40 -6.98
C LYS A 486 -17.86 -17.55 -6.58
N GLU A 487 -16.58 -17.25 -6.37
CA GLU A 487 -15.53 -18.24 -6.17
C GLU A 487 -14.95 -18.20 -4.76
N VAL A 488 -14.39 -19.34 -4.34
CA VAL A 488 -13.62 -19.43 -3.09
C VAL A 488 -12.27 -18.78 -3.34
N SER A 489 -12.00 -17.71 -2.60
CA SER A 489 -10.74 -16.96 -2.70
C SER A 489 -9.70 -17.42 -1.68
N GLY A 490 -10.10 -18.23 -0.71
CA GLY A 490 -9.22 -18.88 0.25
C GLY A 490 -9.99 -19.24 1.51
N TRP A 491 -9.29 -19.35 2.63
CA TRP A 491 -9.87 -19.68 3.93
C TRP A 491 -9.44 -18.69 5.00
N VAL A 492 -10.25 -18.53 6.03
CA VAL A 492 -10.02 -17.59 7.12
C VAL A 492 -10.33 -18.25 8.46
N GLN A 493 -9.54 -17.90 9.47
CA GLN A 493 -9.81 -18.22 10.87
C GLN A 493 -9.52 -17.00 11.73
N GLU A 494 -10.44 -16.74 12.66
CA GLU A 494 -10.30 -15.65 13.61
C GLU A 494 -9.90 -16.21 14.97
N TYR A 495 -8.92 -15.54 15.57
CA TYR A 495 -8.44 -15.74 16.92
C TYR A 495 -8.71 -14.48 17.74
N LYS A 496 -8.56 -14.57 19.06
CA LYS A 496 -8.63 -13.38 19.93
C LYS A 496 -7.49 -12.40 19.60
N GLY A 497 -7.81 -11.34 18.85
CA GLY A 497 -6.90 -10.26 18.48
C GLY A 497 -6.13 -10.43 17.18
N LEU A 498 -6.31 -11.56 16.47
CA LEU A 498 -5.61 -11.87 15.24
C LEU A 498 -6.54 -12.58 14.25
N THR A 499 -6.47 -12.20 12.99
CA THR A 499 -7.13 -12.92 11.88
C THR A 499 -6.06 -13.50 10.97
N PHE A 500 -6.25 -14.74 10.55
CA PHE A 500 -5.41 -15.38 9.55
C PHE A 500 -6.24 -15.78 8.34
N ALA A 501 -5.81 -15.38 7.14
CA ALA A 501 -6.45 -15.72 5.88
C ALA A 501 -5.46 -16.33 4.88
N THR A 502 -5.90 -17.26 4.04
CA THR A 502 -5.15 -17.69 2.87
C THR A 502 -5.73 -17.07 1.62
N VAL A 503 -4.91 -16.92 0.58
CA VAL A 503 -5.37 -16.55 -0.76
C VAL A 503 -5.04 -17.71 -1.71
N ARG A 504 -6.10 -18.29 -2.27
CA ARG A 504 -6.03 -19.50 -3.07
C ARG A 504 -5.43 -19.25 -4.45
N GLY A 505 -4.41 -20.02 -4.81
CA GLY A 505 -3.65 -19.91 -6.05
C GLY A 505 -2.78 -18.67 -6.13
N ALA A 506 -2.32 -18.16 -4.98
CA ALA A 506 -1.41 -17.02 -4.90
C ALA A 506 -0.06 -17.45 -4.33
N GLY A 507 1.03 -16.91 -4.90
CA GLY A 507 2.39 -17.06 -4.38
C GLY A 507 2.72 -16.09 -3.26
N HIS A 508 4.01 -15.77 -3.11
CA HIS A 508 4.56 -14.90 -2.09
C HIS A 508 3.96 -13.49 -2.18
N ASP A 509 4.03 -12.88 -3.36
CA ASP A 509 3.48 -11.55 -3.63
C ASP A 509 2.01 -11.64 -4.01
N VAL A 510 1.17 -12.01 -3.04
CA VAL A 510 -0.28 -12.26 -3.25
C VAL A 510 -0.98 -11.23 -4.15
N PRO A 511 -0.77 -9.90 -4.02
CA PRO A 511 -1.40 -8.92 -4.91
C PRO A 511 -1.03 -9.09 -6.38
N THR A 512 0.16 -9.58 -6.72
CA THR A 512 0.58 -9.84 -8.11
C THR A 512 -0.19 -11.01 -8.71
N PHE A 513 -0.44 -12.07 -7.93
CA PHE A 513 -1.15 -13.27 -8.40
C PHE A 513 -2.67 -13.11 -8.38
N LYS A 514 -3.19 -12.41 -7.37
CA LYS A 514 -4.62 -12.30 -7.06
C LYS A 514 -4.99 -10.86 -6.70
N PRO A 515 -4.86 -9.91 -7.64
CA PRO A 515 -4.98 -8.47 -7.34
C PRO A 515 -6.39 -8.08 -6.84
N ALA A 516 -7.44 -8.68 -7.41
CA ALA A 516 -8.81 -8.38 -7.03
C ALA A 516 -9.15 -8.91 -5.62
N GLU A 517 -8.75 -10.15 -5.33
CA GLU A 517 -8.90 -10.79 -4.03
C GLU A 517 -8.06 -10.10 -2.95
N SER A 518 -6.84 -9.69 -3.30
CA SER A 518 -5.94 -8.90 -2.45
C SER A 518 -6.56 -7.56 -2.07
N LEU A 519 -7.10 -6.81 -3.05
CA LEU A 519 -7.81 -5.55 -2.76
C LEU A 519 -9.03 -5.79 -1.87
N ALA A 520 -9.82 -6.85 -2.10
CA ALA A 520 -10.97 -7.17 -1.26
C ALA A 520 -10.58 -7.48 0.19
N LEU A 521 -9.44 -8.17 0.37
CA LEU A 521 -8.86 -8.48 1.68
C LEU A 521 -8.39 -7.19 2.38
N PHE A 522 -7.70 -6.30 1.67
CA PHE A 522 -7.29 -4.98 2.16
C PHE A 522 -8.48 -4.10 2.55
N SER A 523 -9.49 -3.95 1.66
CA SER A 523 -10.69 -3.15 1.92
C SER A 523 -11.44 -3.65 3.16
N SER A 524 -11.54 -4.97 3.34
CA SER A 524 -12.17 -5.58 4.53
C SER A 524 -11.41 -5.22 5.81
N PHE A 525 -10.08 -5.30 5.77
CA PHE A 525 -9.22 -4.97 6.91
C PHE A 525 -9.36 -3.51 7.36
N ILE A 526 -9.16 -2.56 6.44
CA ILE A 526 -9.20 -1.13 6.77
C ILE A 526 -10.60 -0.64 7.18
N CYS A 527 -11.66 -1.27 6.64
CA CYS A 527 -13.04 -0.99 7.05
C CYS A 527 -13.43 -1.69 8.36
N GLY A 528 -12.61 -2.62 8.85
CA GLY A 528 -12.93 -3.43 10.02
C GLY A 528 -14.10 -4.38 9.81
N LEU A 529 -14.31 -4.85 8.58
CA LEU A 529 -15.36 -5.78 8.19
C LEU A 529 -14.82 -7.22 8.13
N PRO A 530 -15.64 -8.23 8.46
CA PRO A 530 -15.25 -9.62 8.23
C PRO A 530 -15.17 -9.92 6.73
N LEU A 531 -14.28 -10.84 6.35
CA LEU A 531 -14.23 -11.34 4.97
C LEU A 531 -15.57 -12.00 4.58
N PRO A 532 -16.00 -11.91 3.30
CA PRO A 532 -17.27 -12.47 2.87
C PRO A 532 -17.34 -13.99 3.10
N SER A 533 -18.37 -14.44 3.81
CA SER A 533 -18.60 -15.86 4.14
C SER A 533 -19.56 -16.58 3.20
N ARG A 534 -20.01 -15.89 2.14
CA ARG A 534 -20.93 -16.42 1.13
C ARG A 534 -20.51 -15.91 -0.25
N ARG A 535 -20.86 -16.69 -1.28
CA ARG A 535 -20.73 -16.26 -2.67
C ARG A 535 -21.55 -14.99 -2.91
N GLY A 536 -20.93 -14.03 -3.59
CA GLY A 536 -21.58 -12.85 -4.12
C GLY A 536 -22.59 -13.19 -5.23
N PRO A 537 -23.48 -12.23 -5.55
CA PRO A 537 -24.53 -12.37 -6.57
C PRO A 537 -24.00 -12.61 -7.98
#